data_AF-A0A931GWI4-F1
#
_entry.id   AF-A0A931GWI4-F1
#
_cell.length_a   1.000
_cell.length_b   1.000
_cell.length_c   1.000
_cell.angle_alpha   90.00
_cell.angle_beta   90.00
_cell.angle_gamma   90.00
#
_symmetry.space_group_name_H-M   'P 1'
#
loop_
_entity.id
_entity.type
_entity.pdbx_description
1 polymer ?
#
loop_
_entity_poly.entity_id
_entity_poly.type
_entity_poly.pdbx_seq_one_letter_code
_entity_poly.pdbx_strand_id
1 'polypeptide(L)'
;MGIFNLFGQDKPKQDPYWEFDKQTHFRPKLNKGAFFKLTGFDFGWFVLEPISKFVKDRDHEIEKGKSLSYGQKALYYWWYIDGQVTNGGFVQFYYNGYGSYVPTIIKSLEYIGDKKMAELIQRAENIYQKNKKLMDKAREKDLFDSDLYEKLEEMSALDDEYYELKGKTMTKIEKHIRKNPNEICLDEDGKGFDLKYSGECKTFYSDNSPKEVFNLEDGIINGEFKSFYESGKLKEQIQYSKGEQTGVRVEYFENGNKKYSIRKDSALKQFEHYWYYENGKPKKLEHKLLDKDERIGEYKEWYDNGQLAETGIYVSTHERDGKWLEFHKDGSKKLEAEFKNGHFLIQNCWNEKGEQTLKDGTGLYIYDCSGWEGYLDHNEQEYKNYKRHGQQKTFTNGVLRLYQEMENGVENGYTRNYYKNGKIKEEKLCKKGKAISIKTFPKSDNPIGKVSFQYLMKQEWLKDEDLPTADTYPLCINEDEIKKLIKIPKSLFEPQYQDVEGSTCLWLSVDEKGNVTDVKFKSAYMTEGQEFAEVADKMKFTPATKDEKNVASFIYIIANFNIE
;
A
#
# COMPACT_ATOMS: atom_id res chain seq x y z
N MET A 1 -24.87 9.40 75.99
CA MET A 1 -23.62 9.33 75.20
C MET A 1 -23.32 7.87 74.94
N GLY A 2 -23.12 7.35 73.74
CA GLY A 2 -23.16 7.93 72.40
C GLY A 2 -23.05 6.79 71.36
N ILE A 3 -24.03 6.79 70.45
CA ILE A 3 -23.97 6.59 68.99
C ILE A 3 -23.06 5.46 68.43
N PHE A 4 -23.73 4.34 68.14
CA PHE A 4 -23.39 3.34 67.11
C PHE A 4 -23.81 3.82 65.70
N ASN A 5 -23.16 3.26 64.68
CA ASN A 5 -23.44 3.27 63.23
C ASN A 5 -22.99 4.49 62.40
N LEU A 6 -21.96 4.30 61.57
CA LEU A 6 -21.82 4.85 60.21
C LEU A 6 -20.53 4.32 59.53
N PHE A 7 -20.48 3.01 59.25
CA PHE A 7 -19.64 2.50 58.16
C PHE A 7 -20.48 1.50 57.38
N GLY A 8 -21.15 2.01 56.35
CA GLY A 8 -21.80 1.18 55.35
C GLY A 8 -20.72 0.34 54.68
N GLN A 9 -20.82 -0.98 54.85
CA GLN A 9 -20.22 -1.92 53.92
C GLN A 9 -20.93 -1.72 52.58
N ASP A 10 -20.28 -1.02 51.64
CA ASP A 10 -20.69 -1.09 50.24
C ASP A 10 -20.55 -2.55 49.80
N LYS A 11 -21.69 -3.24 49.65
CA LYS A 11 -21.74 -4.50 48.89
C LYS A 11 -21.04 -4.25 47.55
N PRO A 12 -20.20 -5.17 47.04
CA PRO A 12 -19.64 -5.01 45.71
C PRO A 12 -20.81 -4.78 44.74
N LYS A 13 -20.82 -3.63 44.06
CA LYS A 13 -21.85 -3.30 43.07
C LYS A 13 -21.95 -4.49 42.11
N GLN A 14 -23.09 -5.18 42.13
CA GLN A 14 -23.36 -6.29 41.24
C GLN A 14 -23.26 -5.77 39.81
N ASP A 15 -22.41 -6.39 39.01
CA ASP A 15 -22.14 -6.02 37.62
C ASP A 15 -23.35 -6.40 36.75
N PRO A 16 -24.16 -5.42 36.33
CA PRO A 16 -25.45 -5.70 35.69
C PRO A 16 -25.29 -6.32 34.30
N TYR A 17 -24.13 -6.12 33.65
CA TYR A 17 -23.86 -6.64 32.32
C TYR A 17 -23.33 -8.09 32.33
N TRP A 18 -22.96 -8.63 33.51
CA TRP A 18 -22.41 -9.98 33.64
C TRP A 18 -23.47 -11.07 33.70
N GLU A 19 -24.71 -10.77 34.07
CA GLU A 19 -25.76 -11.78 34.20
C GLU A 19 -26.03 -12.51 32.87
N PHE A 20 -26.30 -13.83 32.95
CA PHE A 20 -26.67 -14.68 31.82
C PHE A 20 -27.85 -15.59 32.19
N ASP A 21 -28.96 -15.43 31.49
CA ASP A 21 -30.16 -16.27 31.59
C ASP A 21 -30.20 -17.28 30.44
N LYS A 22 -30.04 -18.55 30.78
CA LYS A 22 -30.04 -19.66 29.82
C LYS A 22 -31.39 -19.87 29.14
N GLN A 23 -32.51 -19.46 29.78
CA GLN A 23 -33.84 -19.66 29.22
C GLN A 23 -34.13 -18.71 28.04
N THR A 24 -33.49 -17.55 28.06
CA THR A 24 -33.63 -16.50 27.04
C THR A 24 -32.39 -16.36 26.17
N HIS A 25 -31.50 -17.37 26.13
CA HIS A 25 -30.23 -17.34 25.41
C HIS A 25 -30.41 -17.11 23.92
N PHE A 26 -29.91 -15.96 23.45
CA PHE A 26 -29.91 -15.60 22.05
C PHE A 26 -28.71 -16.22 21.34
N ARG A 27 -28.98 -16.98 20.26
CA ARG A 27 -27.94 -17.52 19.37
C ARG A 27 -28.24 -17.10 17.94
N PRO A 28 -27.43 -16.22 17.32
CA PRO A 28 -27.62 -15.82 15.94
C PRO A 28 -27.47 -17.01 15.00
N LYS A 29 -28.24 -17.01 13.92
CA LYS A 29 -28.07 -17.95 12.80
C LYS A 29 -26.98 -17.43 11.87
N LEU A 30 -26.00 -18.25 11.59
CA LEU A 30 -24.79 -17.90 10.86
C LEU A 30 -24.59 -18.86 9.68
N ASN A 31 -24.16 -18.33 8.54
CA ASN A 31 -23.85 -19.13 7.36
C ASN A 31 -22.63 -20.05 7.59
N LYS A 32 -22.79 -21.36 7.33
CA LYS A 32 -21.73 -22.37 7.45
C LYS A 32 -20.49 -22.02 6.65
N GLY A 33 -20.66 -21.61 5.40
CA GLY A 33 -19.53 -21.26 4.52
C GLY A 33 -18.67 -20.16 5.13
N ALA A 34 -19.29 -19.07 5.58
CA ALA A 34 -18.59 -17.95 6.19
C ALA A 34 -17.97 -18.36 7.55
N PHE A 35 -18.65 -19.18 8.35
CA PHE A 35 -18.15 -19.67 9.63
C PHE A 35 -16.83 -20.46 9.47
N PHE A 36 -16.76 -21.39 8.50
CA PHE A 36 -15.55 -22.20 8.27
C PHE A 36 -14.45 -21.44 7.54
N LYS A 37 -14.80 -20.42 6.74
CA LYS A 37 -13.84 -19.72 5.88
C LYS A 37 -13.25 -18.44 6.48
N LEU A 38 -14.08 -17.58 7.10
CA LEU A 38 -13.63 -16.29 7.62
C LEU A 38 -12.69 -16.50 8.81
N THR A 39 -11.74 -15.59 9.01
CA THR A 39 -10.80 -15.62 10.14
C THR A 39 -10.56 -14.20 10.67
N GLY A 40 -10.02 -14.07 11.87
CA GLY A 40 -9.63 -12.80 12.47
C GLY A 40 -10.81 -11.83 12.66
N PHE A 41 -10.60 -10.56 12.35
CA PHE A 41 -11.60 -9.52 12.52
C PHE A 41 -12.83 -9.71 11.62
N ASP A 42 -12.67 -10.28 10.41
CA ASP A 42 -13.82 -10.59 9.53
C ASP A 42 -14.73 -11.65 10.16
N PHE A 43 -14.15 -12.68 10.79
CA PHE A 43 -14.90 -13.67 11.55
C PHE A 43 -15.55 -13.05 12.80
N GLY A 44 -14.80 -12.21 13.52
CA GLY A 44 -15.30 -11.49 14.68
C GLY A 44 -16.53 -10.64 14.33
N TRP A 45 -16.44 -9.84 13.28
CA TRP A 45 -17.55 -9.02 12.79
C TRP A 45 -18.74 -9.86 12.32
N PHE A 46 -18.49 -10.94 11.57
CA PHE A 46 -19.53 -11.87 11.11
C PHE A 46 -20.37 -12.45 12.27
N VAL A 47 -19.75 -12.78 13.39
CA VAL A 47 -20.45 -13.26 14.59
C VAL A 47 -21.09 -12.11 15.36
N LEU A 48 -20.41 -10.97 15.46
CA LEU A 48 -20.84 -9.81 16.24
C LEU A 48 -22.06 -9.11 15.65
N GLU A 49 -22.09 -8.90 14.34
CA GLU A 49 -23.11 -8.09 13.68
C GLU A 49 -24.55 -8.49 14.07
N PRO A 50 -24.97 -9.77 14.01
CA PRO A 50 -26.31 -10.15 14.43
C PRO A 50 -26.54 -10.04 15.95
N ILE A 51 -25.49 -10.18 16.78
CA ILE A 51 -25.57 -9.93 18.24
C ILE A 51 -25.85 -8.44 18.48
N SER A 52 -25.10 -7.56 17.83
CA SER A 52 -25.29 -6.11 17.92
C SER A 52 -26.68 -5.68 17.45
N LYS A 53 -27.19 -6.26 16.34
CA LYS A 53 -28.56 -6.02 15.86
C LYS A 53 -29.63 -6.48 16.85
N PHE A 54 -29.40 -7.57 17.57
CA PHE A 54 -30.33 -8.07 18.60
C PHE A 54 -30.40 -7.13 19.80
N VAL A 55 -29.25 -6.71 20.32
CA VAL A 55 -29.18 -5.76 21.45
C VAL A 55 -29.75 -4.40 21.05
N LYS A 56 -29.37 -3.89 19.86
CA LYS A 56 -29.88 -2.70 19.16
C LYS A 56 -29.59 -1.35 19.83
N ASP A 57 -30.04 -1.14 21.07
CA ASP A 57 -30.04 0.17 21.74
C ASP A 57 -29.52 0.07 23.19
N ARG A 58 -28.78 1.09 23.66
CA ARG A 58 -28.19 1.12 25.02
C ARG A 58 -29.22 1.03 26.15
N ASP A 59 -30.42 1.57 25.95
CA ASP A 59 -31.47 1.63 26.98
C ASP A 59 -31.94 0.25 27.46
N HIS A 60 -31.79 -0.78 26.61
CA HIS A 60 -32.19 -2.16 26.90
C HIS A 60 -31.00 -3.12 26.96
N GLU A 61 -29.78 -2.59 26.95
CA GLU A 61 -28.56 -3.40 26.86
C GLU A 61 -28.35 -4.28 28.10
N ILE A 62 -28.73 -3.81 29.30
CA ILE A 62 -28.69 -4.62 30.52
C ILE A 62 -29.67 -5.79 30.41
N GLU A 63 -30.91 -5.56 29.97
CA GLU A 63 -31.94 -6.60 29.89
C GLU A 63 -31.61 -7.63 28.81
N LYS A 64 -31.39 -7.18 27.57
CA LYS A 64 -31.03 -8.06 26.44
C LYS A 64 -29.65 -8.67 26.59
N GLY A 65 -28.74 -7.99 27.29
CA GLY A 65 -27.43 -8.52 27.63
C GLY A 65 -27.51 -9.82 28.43
N LYS A 66 -28.59 -10.04 29.20
CA LYS A 66 -28.82 -11.31 29.91
C LYS A 66 -29.04 -12.50 28.99
N SER A 67 -29.47 -12.25 27.75
CA SER A 67 -29.58 -13.28 26.72
C SER A 67 -28.25 -13.66 26.09
N LEU A 68 -27.14 -13.00 26.43
CA LEU A 68 -25.81 -13.29 25.88
C LEU A 68 -25.01 -14.23 26.79
N SER A 69 -24.42 -15.28 26.23
CA SER A 69 -23.48 -16.15 26.94
C SER A 69 -22.21 -15.41 27.32
N TYR A 70 -21.41 -15.97 28.25
CA TYR A 70 -20.14 -15.37 28.64
C TYR A 70 -19.15 -15.25 27.47
N GLY A 71 -19.11 -16.23 26.56
CA GLY A 71 -18.33 -16.14 25.33
C GLY A 71 -18.84 -15.05 24.37
N GLN A 72 -20.15 -14.87 24.23
CA GLN A 72 -20.74 -13.78 23.41
C GLN A 72 -20.40 -12.41 24.00
N LYS A 73 -20.46 -12.26 25.33
CA LYS A 73 -20.06 -11.03 26.03
C LYS A 73 -18.59 -10.69 25.79
N ALA A 74 -17.71 -11.69 25.70
CA ALA A 74 -16.29 -11.48 25.41
C ALA A 74 -16.04 -10.85 24.04
N LEU A 75 -16.82 -11.24 23.01
CA LEU A 75 -16.76 -10.58 21.71
C LEU A 75 -17.46 -9.21 21.74
N TYR A 76 -18.70 -9.18 22.23
CA TYR A 76 -19.57 -8.01 22.16
C TYR A 76 -19.00 -6.80 22.93
N TYR A 77 -18.66 -6.96 24.21
CA TYR A 77 -18.18 -5.83 25.00
C TYR A 77 -16.73 -5.47 24.73
N TRP A 78 -15.88 -6.43 24.35
CA TRP A 78 -14.52 -6.11 23.93
C TRP A 78 -14.50 -5.27 22.65
N TRP A 79 -15.49 -5.44 21.76
CA TRP A 79 -15.59 -4.62 20.54
C TRP A 79 -15.82 -3.13 20.83
N TYR A 80 -16.41 -2.78 21.97
CA TYR A 80 -16.47 -1.38 22.41
C TYR A 80 -15.09 -0.82 22.77
N ILE A 81 -14.20 -1.64 23.34
CA ILE A 81 -12.81 -1.22 23.54
C ILE A 81 -12.14 -1.05 22.18
N ASP A 82 -12.24 -2.05 21.29
CA ASP A 82 -11.60 -1.96 19.96
C ASP A 82 -12.04 -0.71 19.21
N GLY A 83 -13.34 -0.49 19.08
CA GLY A 83 -13.86 0.66 18.36
C GLY A 83 -13.60 2.03 19.00
N GLN A 84 -13.27 2.11 20.30
CA GLN A 84 -12.94 3.40 20.94
C GLN A 84 -11.44 3.63 21.01
N VAL A 85 -10.66 2.62 21.39
CA VAL A 85 -9.21 2.73 21.52
C VAL A 85 -8.55 2.92 20.15
N THR A 86 -9.07 2.29 19.09
CA THR A 86 -8.53 2.51 17.74
C THR A 86 -8.87 3.88 17.16
N ASN A 87 -9.79 4.62 17.77
CA ASN A 87 -10.24 5.93 17.30
C ASN A 87 -9.67 7.09 18.14
N GLY A 88 -9.50 6.91 19.45
CA GLY A 88 -8.97 7.94 20.35
C GLY A 88 -8.44 7.40 21.67
N GLY A 89 -7.96 6.15 21.67
CA GLY A 89 -7.32 5.56 22.84
C GLY A 89 -8.26 5.21 24.00
N PHE A 90 -7.66 4.76 25.10
CA PHE A 90 -8.39 4.53 26.35
C PHE A 90 -9.00 5.81 26.90
N VAL A 91 -8.39 6.97 26.64
CA VAL A 91 -8.95 8.29 27.03
C VAL A 91 -10.34 8.46 26.41
N GLN A 92 -10.49 8.24 25.10
CA GLN A 92 -11.80 8.30 24.43
C GLN A 92 -12.79 7.26 24.98
N PHE A 93 -12.33 6.03 25.20
CA PHE A 93 -13.19 4.96 25.74
C PHE A 93 -13.83 5.37 27.07
N TYR A 94 -13.04 5.90 28.00
CA TYR A 94 -13.55 6.40 29.27
C TYR A 94 -14.33 7.70 29.11
N TYR A 95 -13.86 8.64 28.30
CA TYR A 95 -14.56 9.91 28.05
C TYR A 95 -15.99 9.68 27.54
N ASN A 96 -16.18 8.76 26.60
CA ASN A 96 -17.50 8.41 26.03
C ASN A 96 -18.37 7.52 26.94
N GLY A 97 -17.96 7.32 28.20
CA GLY A 97 -18.78 6.67 29.23
C GLY A 97 -18.78 5.14 29.19
N TYR A 98 -17.90 4.50 28.41
CA TYR A 98 -17.84 3.04 28.31
C TYR A 98 -17.21 2.35 29.53
N GLY A 99 -16.66 3.11 30.49
CA GLY A 99 -16.08 2.56 31.72
C GLY A 99 -17.02 1.65 32.52
N SER A 100 -18.35 1.81 32.37
CA SER A 100 -19.33 0.94 33.05
C SER A 100 -19.30 -0.53 32.60
N TYR A 101 -18.77 -0.82 31.40
CA TYR A 101 -18.67 -2.17 30.86
C TYR A 101 -17.40 -2.91 31.32
N VAL A 102 -16.40 -2.18 31.85
CA VAL A 102 -15.08 -2.72 32.17
C VAL A 102 -15.12 -3.96 33.08
N PRO A 103 -15.94 -4.01 34.15
CA PRO A 103 -16.04 -5.21 34.98
C PRO A 103 -16.48 -6.46 34.19
N THR A 104 -17.42 -6.31 33.25
CA THR A 104 -17.89 -7.41 32.40
C THR A 104 -16.84 -7.76 31.34
N ILE A 105 -16.15 -6.77 30.76
CA ILE A 105 -15.10 -6.99 29.77
C ILE A 105 -13.98 -7.83 30.39
N ILE A 106 -13.46 -7.43 31.56
CA ILE A 106 -12.40 -8.15 32.27
C ILE A 106 -12.81 -9.60 32.55
N LYS A 107 -13.99 -9.81 33.16
CA LYS A 107 -14.49 -11.17 33.46
C LYS A 107 -14.66 -12.03 32.21
N SER A 108 -15.15 -11.43 31.12
CA SER A 108 -15.37 -12.14 29.86
C SER A 108 -14.06 -12.50 29.15
N LEU A 109 -13.05 -11.62 29.21
CA LEU A 109 -11.70 -11.90 28.71
C LEU A 109 -11.03 -13.00 29.54
N GLU A 110 -11.14 -12.94 30.87
CA GLU A 110 -10.67 -14.00 31.76
C GLU A 110 -11.34 -15.35 31.46
N TYR A 111 -12.66 -15.33 31.21
CA TYR A 111 -13.44 -16.52 30.85
C TYR A 111 -12.92 -17.22 29.58
N ILE A 112 -12.52 -16.44 28.57
CA ILE A 112 -11.90 -16.99 27.34
C ILE A 112 -10.39 -17.23 27.47
N GLY A 113 -9.79 -16.92 28.63
CA GLY A 113 -8.37 -17.12 28.92
C GLY A 113 -7.44 -15.99 28.44
N ASP A 114 -7.97 -14.80 28.15
CA ASP A 114 -7.17 -13.63 27.74
C ASP A 114 -6.74 -12.73 28.91
N LYS A 115 -5.89 -13.29 29.78
CA LYS A 115 -5.38 -12.58 30.96
C LYS A 115 -4.61 -11.31 30.64
N LYS A 116 -3.82 -11.29 29.55
CA LYS A 116 -2.98 -10.12 29.20
C LYS A 116 -3.81 -8.90 28.84
N MET A 117 -4.83 -9.09 27.99
CA MET A 117 -5.75 -8.00 27.66
C MET A 117 -6.57 -7.57 28.89
N ALA A 118 -7.01 -8.52 29.72
CA ALA A 118 -7.69 -8.21 30.98
C ALA A 118 -6.81 -7.37 31.93
N GLU A 119 -5.53 -7.71 32.09
CA GLU A 119 -4.55 -6.97 32.90
C GLU A 119 -4.27 -5.56 32.35
N LEU A 120 -4.18 -5.41 31.02
CA LEU A 120 -4.07 -4.11 30.38
C LEU A 120 -5.28 -3.22 30.68
N ILE A 121 -6.49 -3.74 30.48
CA ILE A 121 -7.74 -3.02 30.74
C ILE A 121 -7.87 -2.70 32.23
N GLN A 122 -7.45 -3.60 33.12
CA GLN A 122 -7.43 -3.34 34.57
C GLN A 122 -6.47 -2.20 34.94
N ARG A 123 -5.31 -2.07 34.27
CA ARG A 123 -4.42 -0.93 34.45
C ARG A 123 -5.07 0.37 33.97
N ALA A 124 -5.70 0.37 32.80
CA ALA A 124 -6.44 1.53 32.29
C ALA A 124 -7.56 1.95 33.26
N GLU A 125 -8.29 0.99 33.84
CA GLU A 125 -9.32 1.23 34.85
C GLU A 125 -8.75 1.85 36.12
N ASN A 126 -7.61 1.36 36.60
CA ASN A 126 -6.95 1.92 37.78
C ASN A 126 -6.53 3.39 37.56
N ILE A 127 -6.06 3.73 36.35
CA ILE A 127 -5.73 5.12 35.99
C ILE A 127 -7.01 5.96 35.89
N TYR A 128 -8.06 5.44 35.26
CA TYR A 128 -9.36 6.12 35.19
C TYR A 128 -9.92 6.44 36.57
N GLN A 129 -9.94 5.46 37.50
CA GLN A 129 -10.49 5.67 38.83
C GLN A 129 -9.72 6.73 39.64
N LYS A 130 -8.38 6.78 39.50
CA LYS A 130 -7.56 7.85 40.09
C LYS A 130 -7.91 9.24 39.53
N ASN A 131 -8.23 9.30 38.24
CA ASN A 131 -8.48 10.54 37.50
C ASN A 131 -9.97 10.83 37.23
N LYS A 132 -10.88 10.10 37.89
CA LYS A 132 -12.32 10.17 37.59
C LYS A 132 -12.90 11.58 37.68
N LYS A 133 -12.50 12.35 38.70
CA LYS A 133 -12.94 13.75 38.88
C LYS A 133 -12.47 14.67 37.74
N LEU A 134 -11.29 14.41 37.18
CA LEU A 134 -10.79 15.15 36.01
C LEU A 134 -11.63 14.80 34.78
N MET A 135 -11.87 13.51 34.54
CA MET A 135 -12.67 13.03 33.42
C MET A 135 -14.13 13.53 33.48
N ASP A 136 -14.75 13.47 34.66
CA ASP A 136 -16.15 13.92 34.82
C ASP A 136 -16.27 15.43 34.56
N LYS A 137 -15.32 16.25 35.03
CA LYS A 137 -15.25 17.69 34.71
C LYS A 137 -15.03 17.96 33.22
N ALA A 138 -14.20 17.14 32.56
CA ALA A 138 -13.94 17.27 31.13
C ALA A 138 -15.22 17.00 30.33
N ARG A 139 -15.98 15.95 30.68
CA ARG A 139 -17.29 15.67 30.06
C ARG A 139 -18.33 16.75 30.33
N GLU A 140 -18.43 17.24 31.57
CA GLU A 140 -19.39 18.31 31.93
C GLU A 140 -19.18 19.59 31.13
N LYS A 141 -17.94 19.86 30.73
CA LYS A 141 -17.55 21.04 29.94
C LYS A 141 -17.41 20.77 28.45
N ASP A 142 -17.69 19.55 28.00
CA ASP A 142 -17.48 19.10 26.62
C ASP A 142 -16.05 19.35 26.11
N LEU A 143 -15.06 19.15 26.99
CA LEU A 143 -13.64 19.34 26.71
C LEU A 143 -13.00 17.98 26.39
N PHE A 144 -12.84 17.70 25.10
CA PHE A 144 -12.08 16.58 24.57
C PHE A 144 -10.97 17.10 23.67
N ASP A 145 -9.86 17.51 24.28
CA ASP A 145 -8.74 18.19 23.65
C ASP A 145 -7.39 17.61 24.08
N SER A 146 -6.30 18.09 23.48
CA SER A 146 -4.93 17.66 23.77
C SER A 146 -4.54 17.84 25.25
N ASP A 147 -5.05 18.85 25.94
CA ASP A 147 -4.80 19.07 27.38
C ASP A 147 -5.34 17.93 28.24
N LEU A 148 -6.48 17.33 27.88
CA LEU A 148 -6.97 16.12 28.54
C LEU A 148 -6.03 14.92 28.31
N TYR A 149 -5.48 14.77 27.11
CA TYR A 149 -4.53 13.70 26.79
C TYR A 149 -3.18 13.89 27.51
N GLU A 150 -2.66 15.12 27.56
CA GLU A 150 -1.43 15.45 28.30
C GLU A 150 -1.58 15.14 29.79
N LYS A 151 -2.73 15.50 30.39
CA LYS A 151 -3.02 15.18 31.80
C LYS A 151 -3.25 13.69 32.06
N LEU A 152 -3.50 12.90 31.02
CA LEU A 152 -3.73 11.46 31.07
C LEU A 152 -2.66 10.69 30.29
N GLU A 153 -1.43 11.21 30.22
CA GLU A 153 -0.31 10.59 29.49
C GLU A 153 -0.09 9.12 29.90
N GLU A 154 -0.20 8.80 31.20
CA GLU A 154 -0.11 7.41 31.69
C GLU A 154 -1.16 6.48 31.06
N MET A 155 -2.36 6.99 30.76
CA MET A 155 -3.43 6.23 30.11
C MET A 155 -3.15 6.10 28.61
N SER A 156 -2.74 7.19 27.96
CA SER A 156 -2.39 7.21 26.53
C SER A 156 -1.23 6.25 26.21
N ALA A 157 -0.27 6.11 27.12
CA ALA A 157 0.84 5.15 26.99
C ALA A 157 0.37 3.67 26.94
N LEU A 158 -0.85 3.36 27.36
CA LEU A 158 -1.42 2.00 27.27
C LEU A 158 -1.96 1.66 25.88
N ASP A 159 -2.16 2.66 25.01
CA ASP A 159 -2.75 2.46 23.68
C ASP A 159 -1.80 1.64 22.78
N ASP A 160 -0.49 1.87 22.85
CA ASP A 160 0.51 1.09 22.10
C ASP A 160 0.46 -0.39 22.46
N GLU A 161 0.42 -0.70 23.76
CA GLU A 161 0.29 -2.08 24.24
C GLU A 161 -1.04 -2.71 23.78
N TYR A 162 -2.11 -1.91 23.67
CA TYR A 162 -3.38 -2.38 23.11
C TYR A 162 -3.22 -2.80 21.64
N TYR A 163 -2.57 -1.99 20.80
CA TYR A 163 -2.33 -2.32 19.39
C TYR A 163 -1.51 -3.60 19.22
N GLU A 164 -0.54 -3.86 20.10
CA GLU A 164 0.23 -5.10 20.11
C GLU A 164 -0.58 -6.35 20.52
N LEU A 165 -1.67 -6.16 21.26
CA LEU A 165 -2.49 -7.23 21.83
C LEU A 165 -3.79 -7.49 21.06
N LYS A 166 -4.41 -6.49 20.42
CA LYS A 166 -5.76 -6.62 19.83
C LYS A 166 -5.91 -7.80 18.87
N GLY A 167 -4.92 -8.06 18.02
CA GLY A 167 -4.92 -9.21 17.10
C GLY A 167 -4.83 -10.56 17.83
N LYS A 168 -4.06 -10.62 18.92
CA LYS A 168 -3.94 -11.82 19.78
C LYS A 168 -5.25 -12.05 20.53
N THR A 169 -5.91 -11.00 21.00
CA THR A 169 -7.22 -11.07 21.62
C THR A 169 -8.27 -11.58 20.64
N MET A 170 -8.32 -11.03 19.42
CA MET A 170 -9.23 -11.51 18.38
C MET A 170 -8.99 -12.99 18.07
N THR A 171 -7.73 -13.42 17.98
CA THR A 171 -7.37 -14.84 17.80
C THR A 171 -7.91 -15.72 18.95
N LYS A 172 -7.84 -15.26 20.20
CA LYS A 172 -8.38 -16.00 21.36
C LYS A 172 -9.90 -16.05 21.36
N ILE A 173 -10.58 -14.95 21.01
CA ILE A 173 -12.03 -14.89 20.87
C ILE A 173 -12.48 -15.87 19.78
N GLU A 174 -11.89 -15.81 18.58
CA GLU A 174 -12.18 -16.74 17.49
C GLU A 174 -11.96 -18.19 17.92
N LYS A 175 -10.82 -18.50 18.56
CA LYS A 175 -10.52 -19.84 19.07
C LYS A 175 -11.56 -20.33 20.07
N HIS A 176 -12.04 -19.46 20.96
CA HIS A 176 -13.08 -19.81 21.92
C HIS A 176 -14.41 -20.10 21.21
N ILE A 177 -14.83 -19.24 20.27
CA ILE A 177 -16.06 -19.43 19.48
C ILE A 177 -15.98 -20.74 18.69
N ARG A 178 -14.87 -21.01 18.00
CA ARG A 178 -14.68 -22.26 17.24
C ARG A 178 -14.67 -23.51 18.12
N LYS A 179 -14.19 -23.40 19.36
CA LYS A 179 -14.23 -24.51 20.33
C LYS A 179 -15.63 -24.76 20.86
N ASN A 180 -16.45 -23.71 21.00
CA ASN A 180 -17.77 -23.76 21.63
C ASN A 180 -18.86 -23.12 20.74
N PRO A 181 -19.01 -23.48 19.45
CA PRO A 181 -19.84 -22.70 18.52
C PRO A 181 -21.31 -22.69 18.95
N ASN A 182 -21.79 -23.79 19.56
CA ASN A 182 -23.16 -23.96 20.01
C ASN A 182 -23.51 -23.18 21.29
N GLU A 183 -22.50 -22.64 21.98
CA GLU A 183 -22.67 -21.62 23.00
C GLU A 183 -22.94 -20.24 22.36
N ILE A 184 -22.41 -20.00 21.17
CA ILE A 184 -22.33 -18.67 20.57
C ILE A 184 -23.39 -18.46 19.50
N CYS A 185 -23.69 -19.48 18.70
CA CYS A 185 -24.46 -19.34 17.46
C CYS A 185 -25.12 -20.66 17.03
N LEU A 186 -25.97 -20.57 16.01
CA LEU A 186 -26.60 -21.67 15.29
C LEU A 186 -26.22 -21.55 13.80
N ASP A 187 -26.32 -22.64 13.06
CA ASP A 187 -26.17 -22.60 11.60
C ASP A 187 -27.37 -21.92 10.92
N GLU A 188 -27.30 -21.72 9.59
CA GLU A 188 -28.39 -21.08 8.84
C GLU A 188 -29.73 -21.82 8.92
N ASP A 189 -29.72 -23.13 9.20
CA ASP A 189 -30.90 -23.97 9.38
C ASP A 189 -31.47 -23.89 10.80
N GLY A 190 -30.80 -23.18 11.72
CA GLY A 190 -31.16 -23.09 13.13
C GLY A 190 -30.75 -24.30 13.96
N LYS A 191 -29.84 -25.14 13.46
CA LYS A 191 -29.25 -26.26 14.18
C LYS A 191 -27.93 -25.86 14.81
N GLY A 192 -27.43 -26.70 15.72
CA GLY A 192 -26.07 -26.51 16.23
C GLY A 192 -25.03 -26.75 15.13
N PHE A 193 -23.96 -25.96 15.15
CA PHE A 193 -22.79 -26.17 14.31
C PHE A 193 -22.13 -27.53 14.60
N ASP A 194 -21.92 -28.30 13.54
CA ASP A 194 -21.10 -29.51 13.52
C ASP A 194 -19.73 -29.17 12.94
N LEU A 195 -18.69 -29.21 13.78
CA LEU A 195 -17.31 -28.92 13.37
C LEU A 195 -16.72 -30.00 12.46
N LYS A 196 -17.36 -31.17 12.33
CA LYS A 196 -17.00 -32.24 11.39
C LYS A 196 -17.91 -32.28 10.16
N TYR A 197 -18.63 -31.20 9.91
CA TYR A 197 -19.52 -31.11 8.76
C TYR A 197 -18.78 -31.43 7.46
N SER A 198 -19.40 -32.28 6.64
CA SER A 198 -18.94 -32.64 5.31
C SER A 198 -20.05 -32.37 4.31
N GLY A 199 -19.77 -31.56 3.28
CA GLY A 199 -20.75 -31.15 2.29
C GLY A 199 -20.44 -29.82 1.62
N GLU A 200 -21.30 -29.43 0.69
CA GLU A 200 -21.20 -28.15 -0.02
C GLU A 200 -21.55 -26.98 0.93
N CYS A 201 -20.76 -25.92 0.84
CA CYS A 201 -20.96 -24.64 1.51
C CYS A 201 -20.96 -23.51 0.48
N LYS A 202 -21.72 -22.45 0.80
CA LYS A 202 -21.80 -21.24 -0.02
C LYS A 202 -21.63 -20.00 0.84
N THR A 203 -20.94 -19.00 0.30
CA THR A 203 -20.98 -17.63 0.81
C THR A 203 -21.70 -16.74 -0.20
N PHE A 204 -22.14 -15.56 0.23
CA PHE A 204 -23.00 -14.69 -0.57
C PHE A 204 -22.51 -13.25 -0.59
N TYR A 205 -22.88 -12.53 -1.64
CA TYR A 205 -22.80 -11.08 -1.73
C TYR A 205 -23.95 -10.42 -0.93
N SER A 206 -23.93 -9.09 -0.83
CA SER A 206 -24.98 -8.32 -0.14
C SER A 206 -26.37 -8.45 -0.77
N ASP A 207 -26.44 -8.76 -2.07
CA ASP A 207 -27.66 -9.04 -2.82
C ASP A 207 -28.14 -10.50 -2.70
N ASN A 208 -27.47 -11.31 -1.87
CA ASN A 208 -27.65 -12.76 -1.70
C ASN A 208 -27.31 -13.62 -2.92
N SER A 209 -26.63 -13.08 -3.93
CA SER A 209 -26.07 -13.89 -5.01
C SER A 209 -24.88 -14.73 -4.50
N PRO A 210 -24.66 -15.96 -5.00
CA PRO A 210 -23.53 -16.79 -4.57
C PRO A 210 -22.19 -16.12 -4.87
N LYS A 211 -21.40 -15.88 -3.83
CA LYS A 211 -20.05 -15.35 -3.94
C LYS A 211 -19.05 -16.48 -4.12
N GLU A 212 -19.15 -17.52 -3.31
CA GLU A 212 -18.26 -18.68 -3.35
C GLU A 212 -19.03 -19.97 -3.10
N VAL A 213 -18.54 -21.06 -3.68
CA VAL A 213 -19.04 -22.43 -3.50
C VAL A 213 -17.85 -23.35 -3.30
N PHE A 214 -17.86 -24.15 -2.24
CA PHE A 214 -16.78 -25.09 -1.93
C PHE A 214 -17.29 -26.26 -1.10
N ASN A 215 -16.51 -27.35 -1.05
CA ASN A 215 -16.84 -28.50 -0.23
C ASN A 215 -15.95 -28.55 1.03
N LEU A 216 -16.57 -28.97 2.13
CA LEU A 216 -15.87 -29.33 3.37
C LEU A 216 -15.84 -30.86 3.50
N GLU A 217 -14.74 -31.36 4.04
CA GLU A 217 -14.58 -32.73 4.55
C GLU A 217 -14.04 -32.61 5.98
N ASP A 218 -14.79 -33.11 6.96
CA ASP A 218 -14.51 -32.97 8.39
C ASP A 218 -14.20 -31.52 8.83
N GLY A 219 -14.97 -30.54 8.30
CA GLY A 219 -14.82 -29.12 8.60
C GLY A 219 -13.64 -28.43 7.90
N ILE A 220 -12.92 -29.13 7.02
CA ILE A 220 -11.76 -28.61 6.29
C ILE A 220 -12.10 -28.52 4.80
N ILE A 221 -11.75 -27.42 4.14
CA ILE A 221 -11.97 -27.27 2.69
C ILE A 221 -11.24 -28.38 1.92
N ASN A 222 -11.98 -29.16 1.14
CA ASN A 222 -11.42 -30.22 0.32
C ASN A 222 -12.12 -30.31 -1.04
N GLY A 223 -11.34 -30.52 -2.10
CA GLY A 223 -11.85 -30.57 -3.46
C GLY A 223 -11.93 -29.20 -4.13
N GLU A 224 -12.97 -28.99 -4.92
CA GLU A 224 -13.09 -27.80 -5.76
C GLU A 224 -13.67 -26.60 -4.99
N PHE A 225 -12.98 -25.46 -5.08
CA PHE A 225 -13.46 -24.15 -4.65
C PHE A 225 -13.75 -23.30 -5.90
N LYS A 226 -14.90 -22.63 -5.93
CA LYS A 226 -15.29 -21.68 -6.97
C LYS A 226 -15.65 -20.35 -6.34
N SER A 227 -15.27 -19.25 -6.97
CA SER A 227 -15.80 -17.91 -6.69
C SER A 227 -16.38 -17.28 -7.95
N PHE A 228 -17.33 -16.37 -7.76
CA PHE A 228 -18.10 -15.74 -8.82
C PHE A 228 -17.96 -14.22 -8.74
N TYR A 229 -18.23 -13.53 -9.84
CA TYR A 229 -18.50 -12.09 -9.87
C TYR A 229 -19.92 -11.83 -9.36
N GLU A 230 -20.24 -10.58 -9.00
CA GLU A 230 -21.62 -10.18 -8.66
C GLU A 230 -22.59 -10.41 -9.84
N SER A 231 -22.09 -10.40 -11.08
CA SER A 231 -22.86 -10.81 -12.27
C SER A 231 -23.20 -12.31 -12.32
N GLY A 232 -22.74 -13.11 -11.37
CA GLY A 232 -22.92 -14.57 -11.31
C GLY A 232 -21.96 -15.36 -12.20
N LYS A 233 -21.08 -14.70 -12.95
CA LYS A 233 -20.10 -15.36 -13.81
C LYS A 233 -18.93 -15.91 -13.00
N LEU A 234 -18.39 -17.05 -13.41
CA LEU A 234 -17.26 -17.68 -12.74
C LEU A 234 -16.05 -16.73 -12.76
N LYS A 235 -15.49 -16.47 -11.59
CA LYS A 235 -14.32 -15.59 -11.40
C LYS A 235 -13.06 -16.41 -11.20
N GLU A 236 -13.15 -17.47 -10.41
CA GLU A 236 -12.01 -18.28 -10.03
C GLU A 236 -12.42 -19.70 -9.66
N GLN A 237 -11.51 -20.64 -9.92
CA GLN A 237 -11.61 -22.02 -9.50
C GLN A 237 -10.24 -22.47 -8.95
N ILE A 238 -10.23 -23.09 -7.78
CA ILE A 238 -9.02 -23.57 -7.10
C ILE A 238 -9.26 -25.00 -6.63
N GLN A 239 -8.26 -25.86 -6.77
CA GLN A 239 -8.32 -27.21 -6.22
C GLN A 239 -7.60 -27.29 -4.88
N TYR A 240 -8.32 -27.76 -3.86
CA TYR A 240 -7.83 -27.99 -2.50
C TYR A 240 -7.67 -29.48 -2.20
N SER A 241 -6.70 -29.80 -1.34
CA SER A 241 -6.51 -31.10 -0.73
C SER A 241 -6.25 -30.90 0.76
N LYS A 242 -7.17 -31.36 1.62
CA LYS A 242 -7.06 -31.26 3.10
C LYS A 242 -6.75 -29.84 3.60
N GLY A 243 -7.43 -28.83 3.04
CA GLY A 243 -7.28 -27.43 3.44
C GLY A 243 -6.16 -26.69 2.71
N GLU A 244 -5.29 -27.38 2.00
CA GLU A 244 -4.17 -26.78 1.27
C GLU A 244 -4.48 -26.66 -0.23
N GLN A 245 -4.09 -25.54 -0.83
CA GLN A 245 -4.19 -25.38 -2.29
C GLN A 245 -3.20 -26.34 -2.96
N THR A 246 -3.67 -27.13 -3.92
CA THR A 246 -2.83 -28.06 -4.69
C THR A 246 -1.89 -27.37 -5.70
N GLY A 247 -2.05 -26.05 -5.87
CA GLY A 247 -1.42 -25.24 -6.90
C GLY A 247 -2.19 -25.22 -8.23
N VAL A 248 -3.23 -26.04 -8.42
CA VAL A 248 -4.10 -25.97 -9.61
C VAL A 248 -5.16 -24.89 -9.41
N ARG A 249 -5.15 -23.88 -10.30
CA ARG A 249 -6.02 -22.70 -10.23
C ARG A 249 -6.36 -22.18 -11.62
N VAL A 250 -7.55 -21.64 -11.80
CA VAL A 250 -7.96 -20.91 -13.00
C VAL A 250 -8.71 -19.65 -12.57
N GLU A 251 -8.32 -18.51 -13.11
CA GLU A 251 -9.04 -17.25 -13.01
C GLU A 251 -9.64 -16.89 -14.37
N TYR A 252 -10.77 -16.20 -14.34
CA TYR A 252 -11.49 -15.76 -15.52
C TYR A 252 -11.67 -14.25 -15.49
N PHE A 253 -11.76 -13.64 -16.67
CA PHE A 253 -12.33 -12.31 -16.84
C PHE A 253 -13.86 -12.39 -16.76
N GLU A 254 -14.51 -11.27 -16.51
CA GLU A 254 -15.98 -11.20 -16.47
C GLU A 254 -16.65 -11.46 -17.85
N ASN A 255 -15.89 -11.46 -18.94
CA ASN A 255 -16.39 -11.93 -20.24
C ASN A 255 -16.41 -13.47 -20.36
N GLY A 256 -15.91 -14.21 -19.37
CA GLY A 256 -15.84 -15.67 -19.32
C GLY A 256 -14.55 -16.28 -19.89
N ASN A 257 -13.69 -15.48 -20.53
CA ASN A 257 -12.39 -15.95 -20.99
C ASN A 257 -11.44 -16.17 -19.81
N LYS A 258 -10.53 -17.13 -19.94
CA LYS A 258 -9.47 -17.31 -18.94
C LYS A 258 -8.65 -16.05 -18.86
N LYS A 259 -8.28 -15.68 -17.64
CA LYS A 259 -7.34 -14.60 -17.32
C LYS A 259 -5.99 -15.16 -16.93
N TYR A 260 -6.02 -16.24 -16.15
CA TYR A 260 -4.84 -16.87 -15.62
C TYR A 260 -5.11 -18.35 -15.33
N SER A 261 -4.12 -19.22 -15.46
CA SER A 261 -4.21 -20.59 -14.97
C SER A 261 -2.87 -21.16 -14.57
N ILE A 262 -2.88 -22.01 -13.56
CA ILE A 262 -1.74 -22.79 -13.10
C ILE A 262 -2.04 -24.27 -13.32
N ARG A 263 -1.09 -24.98 -13.91
CA ARG A 263 -1.11 -26.44 -14.04
C ARG A 263 0.11 -27.03 -13.38
N LYS A 264 -0.05 -28.22 -12.78
CA LYS A 264 1.05 -28.98 -12.19
C LYS A 264 1.56 -30.00 -13.21
N ASP A 265 2.82 -29.88 -13.61
CA ASP A 265 3.54 -30.94 -14.33
C ASP A 265 4.33 -31.76 -13.31
N SER A 266 3.79 -32.93 -12.97
CA SER A 266 4.42 -33.86 -12.03
C SER A 266 5.66 -34.57 -12.59
N ALA A 267 5.78 -34.69 -13.92
CA ALA A 267 6.94 -35.35 -14.55
C ALA A 267 8.17 -34.44 -14.48
N LEU A 268 7.98 -33.14 -14.72
CA LEU A 268 9.03 -32.13 -14.66
C LEU A 268 9.16 -31.45 -13.30
N LYS A 269 8.29 -31.80 -12.33
CA LYS A 269 8.23 -31.16 -11.00
C LYS A 269 8.16 -29.63 -11.07
N GLN A 270 7.25 -29.12 -11.90
CA GLN A 270 7.06 -27.69 -12.10
C GLN A 270 5.59 -27.30 -12.19
N PHE A 271 5.30 -26.01 -11.97
CA PHE A 271 4.04 -25.38 -12.30
C PHE A 271 4.17 -24.64 -13.64
N GLU A 272 3.19 -24.82 -14.51
CA GLU A 272 3.02 -24.01 -15.72
C GLU A 272 2.03 -22.88 -15.43
N HIS A 273 2.49 -21.64 -15.55
CA HIS A 273 1.68 -20.45 -15.37
C HIS A 273 1.33 -19.88 -16.75
N TYR A 274 0.03 -19.75 -17.03
CA TYR A 274 -0.48 -19.12 -18.24
C TYR A 274 -1.23 -17.84 -17.87
N TRP A 275 -0.93 -16.76 -18.59
CA TRP A 275 -1.74 -15.55 -18.61
C TRP A 275 -2.37 -15.39 -19.98
N TYR A 276 -3.54 -14.77 -20.00
CA TYR A 276 -4.33 -14.59 -21.22
C TYR A 276 -4.76 -13.13 -21.35
N TYR A 277 -4.96 -12.69 -22.58
CA TYR A 277 -5.66 -11.45 -22.88
C TYR A 277 -7.17 -11.62 -22.74
N GLU A 278 -7.90 -10.51 -22.57
CA GLU A 278 -9.36 -10.54 -22.49
C GLU A 278 -10.03 -11.15 -23.73
N ASN A 279 -9.37 -11.12 -24.88
CA ASN A 279 -9.83 -11.76 -26.12
C ASN A 279 -9.62 -13.30 -26.14
N GLY A 280 -9.12 -13.88 -25.04
CA GLY A 280 -8.90 -15.32 -24.86
C GLY A 280 -7.59 -15.85 -25.43
N LYS A 281 -6.78 -15.03 -26.11
CA LYS A 281 -5.47 -15.44 -26.64
C LYS A 281 -4.42 -15.53 -25.54
N PRO A 282 -3.44 -16.43 -25.65
CA PRO A 282 -2.35 -16.50 -24.69
C PRO A 282 -1.61 -15.16 -24.67
N LYS A 283 -1.21 -14.74 -23.47
CA LYS A 283 -0.38 -13.55 -23.24
C LYS A 283 1.01 -13.97 -22.82
N LYS A 284 1.13 -14.92 -21.89
CA LYS A 284 2.41 -15.34 -21.35
C LYS A 284 2.36 -16.78 -20.82
N LEU A 285 3.48 -17.47 -20.93
CA LEU A 285 3.77 -18.78 -20.34
C LEU A 285 5.09 -18.68 -19.57
N GLU A 286 5.08 -19.15 -18.34
CA GLU A 286 6.23 -19.21 -17.46
C GLU A 286 6.18 -20.53 -16.67
N HIS A 287 7.33 -21.16 -16.42
CA HIS A 287 7.40 -22.32 -15.53
C HIS A 287 8.09 -21.95 -14.22
N LYS A 288 7.63 -22.57 -13.13
CA LYS A 288 8.20 -22.42 -11.80
C LYS A 288 8.39 -23.76 -11.12
N LEU A 289 9.40 -23.90 -10.26
CA LEU A 289 9.58 -25.11 -9.46
C LEU A 289 8.40 -25.31 -8.49
N LEU A 290 8.04 -26.57 -8.17
CA LEU A 290 6.91 -26.84 -7.25
C LEU A 290 7.16 -26.35 -5.82
N ASP A 291 8.40 -26.50 -5.34
CA ASP A 291 8.74 -26.28 -3.94
C ASP A 291 9.33 -24.88 -3.67
N LYS A 292 9.40 -24.03 -4.70
CA LYS A 292 10.02 -22.70 -4.64
C LYS A 292 9.43 -21.75 -5.68
N ASP A 293 9.37 -20.46 -5.35
CA ASP A 293 9.01 -19.40 -6.30
C ASP A 293 10.18 -19.04 -7.25
N GLU A 294 10.78 -20.05 -7.89
CA GLU A 294 11.93 -19.91 -8.80
C GLU A 294 11.52 -20.23 -10.24
N ARG A 295 11.84 -19.34 -11.20
CA ARG A 295 11.54 -19.56 -12.63
C ARG A 295 12.50 -20.55 -13.25
N ILE A 296 11.99 -21.34 -14.19
CA ILE A 296 12.79 -22.28 -14.97
C ILE A 296 12.11 -22.53 -16.33
N GLY A 297 12.80 -23.23 -17.22
CA GLY A 297 12.22 -23.83 -18.41
C GLY A 297 11.83 -22.81 -19.48
N GLU A 298 10.91 -23.23 -20.34
CA GLU A 298 10.47 -22.44 -21.47
C GLU A 298 9.72 -21.18 -21.02
N TYR A 299 10.03 -20.07 -21.69
CA TYR A 299 9.31 -18.81 -21.61
C TYR A 299 8.72 -18.47 -22.96
N LYS A 300 7.47 -18.01 -22.96
CA LYS A 300 6.82 -17.44 -24.14
C LYS A 300 5.98 -16.24 -23.74
N GLU A 301 6.03 -15.21 -24.57
CA GLU A 301 5.12 -14.07 -24.52
C GLU A 301 4.51 -13.89 -25.90
N TRP A 302 3.25 -13.47 -25.95
CA TRP A 302 2.49 -13.26 -27.19
C TRP A 302 1.91 -11.86 -27.20
N TYR A 303 1.71 -11.32 -28.39
CA TYR A 303 0.91 -10.12 -28.60
C TYR A 303 -0.59 -10.41 -28.44
N ASP A 304 -1.38 -9.36 -28.26
CA ASP A 304 -2.85 -9.41 -28.23
C ASP A 304 -3.48 -10.00 -29.50
N ASN A 305 -2.78 -9.97 -30.63
CA ASN A 305 -3.18 -10.60 -31.88
C ASN A 305 -2.92 -12.13 -31.90
N GLY A 306 -2.24 -12.68 -30.89
CA GLY A 306 -1.93 -14.11 -30.74
C GLY A 306 -0.64 -14.57 -31.40
N GLN A 307 0.11 -13.67 -32.03
CA GLN A 307 1.44 -13.97 -32.55
C GLN A 307 2.46 -13.97 -31.41
N LEU A 308 3.46 -14.84 -31.52
CA LEU A 308 4.54 -14.93 -30.55
C LEU A 308 5.34 -13.62 -30.57
N ALA A 309 5.55 -13.00 -29.41
CA ALA A 309 6.33 -11.78 -29.24
C ALA A 309 7.76 -12.11 -28.82
N GLU A 310 7.92 -13.07 -27.91
CA GLU A 310 9.21 -13.43 -27.33
C GLU A 310 9.22 -14.90 -26.90
N THR A 311 10.38 -15.56 -27.02
CA THR A 311 10.59 -16.88 -26.43
C THR A 311 12.04 -17.17 -26.10
N GLY A 312 12.25 -18.00 -25.09
CA GLY A 312 13.57 -18.54 -24.73
C GLY A 312 13.49 -19.46 -23.52
N ILE A 313 14.62 -19.67 -22.86
CA ILE A 313 14.75 -20.59 -21.73
C ILE A 313 15.32 -19.85 -20.52
N TYR A 314 14.68 -20.00 -19.37
CA TYR A 314 15.23 -19.66 -18.06
C TYR A 314 15.84 -20.89 -17.41
N VAL A 315 17.05 -20.76 -16.87
CA VAL A 315 17.68 -21.79 -16.03
C VAL A 315 17.52 -21.46 -14.54
N SER A 316 17.26 -20.19 -14.22
CA SER A 316 16.83 -19.72 -12.91
C SER A 316 16.04 -18.42 -13.03
N THR A 317 15.48 -17.89 -11.94
CA THR A 317 14.71 -16.64 -11.91
C THR A 317 15.38 -15.45 -12.60
N HIS A 318 16.71 -15.37 -12.53
CA HIS A 318 17.49 -14.24 -13.06
C HIS A 318 18.43 -14.63 -14.20
N GLU A 319 18.43 -15.90 -14.62
CA GLU A 319 19.39 -16.40 -15.59
C GLU A 319 18.67 -17.08 -16.77
N ARG A 320 19.05 -16.65 -17.96
CA ARG A 320 18.61 -17.19 -19.24
C ARG A 320 19.77 -17.98 -19.85
N ASP A 321 19.47 -19.03 -20.58
CA ASP A 321 20.48 -19.80 -21.31
C ASP A 321 19.97 -20.19 -22.69
N GLY A 322 20.89 -20.28 -23.65
CA GLY A 322 20.59 -20.65 -25.03
C GLY A 322 19.90 -19.55 -25.84
N LYS A 323 19.10 -19.96 -26.82
CA LYS A 323 18.53 -19.05 -27.81
C LYS A 323 17.39 -18.21 -27.24
N TRP A 324 17.40 -16.94 -27.57
CA TRP A 324 16.34 -15.98 -27.28
C TRP A 324 15.86 -15.35 -28.58
N LEU A 325 14.55 -15.36 -28.79
CA LEU A 325 13.93 -14.85 -30.02
C LEU A 325 12.90 -13.79 -29.65
N GLU A 326 12.91 -12.68 -30.39
CA GLU A 326 11.80 -11.72 -30.40
C GLU A 326 11.26 -11.56 -31.81
N PHE A 327 9.99 -11.21 -31.90
CA PHE A 327 9.26 -11.03 -33.15
C PHE A 327 8.53 -9.69 -33.14
N HIS A 328 8.24 -9.17 -34.33
CA HIS A 328 7.38 -8.01 -34.50
C HIS A 328 5.90 -8.39 -34.38
N LYS A 329 5.02 -7.40 -34.23
CA LYS A 329 3.57 -7.61 -34.11
C LYS A 329 2.92 -8.20 -35.37
N ASP A 330 3.64 -8.36 -36.48
CA ASP A 330 3.18 -9.08 -37.67
C ASP A 330 3.67 -10.55 -37.73
N GLY A 331 4.49 -10.96 -36.76
CA GLY A 331 5.07 -12.29 -36.63
C GLY A 331 6.41 -12.46 -37.33
N SER A 332 6.92 -11.43 -38.01
CA SER A 332 8.27 -11.45 -38.58
C SER A 332 9.33 -11.42 -37.48
N LYS A 333 10.53 -11.98 -37.76
CA LYS A 333 11.63 -11.96 -36.79
C LYS A 333 12.05 -10.51 -36.49
N LYS A 334 12.32 -10.21 -35.23
CA LYS A 334 12.87 -8.93 -34.76
C LYS A 334 14.28 -9.08 -34.24
N LEU A 335 14.51 -10.10 -33.40
CA LEU A 335 15.78 -10.37 -32.75
C LEU A 335 16.03 -11.88 -32.66
N GLU A 336 17.26 -12.28 -32.92
CA GLU A 336 17.81 -13.57 -32.52
C GLU A 336 19.07 -13.31 -31.70
N ALA A 337 19.09 -13.82 -30.47
CA ALA A 337 20.21 -13.68 -29.56
C ALA A 337 20.51 -15.02 -28.87
N GLU A 338 21.68 -15.12 -28.26
CA GLU A 338 22.13 -16.28 -27.50
C GLU A 338 22.65 -15.82 -26.14
N PHE A 339 22.09 -16.38 -25.07
CA PHE A 339 22.65 -16.28 -23.74
C PHE A 339 23.62 -17.45 -23.53
N LYS A 340 24.88 -17.14 -23.22
CA LYS A 340 25.90 -18.16 -22.96
C LYS A 340 26.87 -17.68 -21.89
N ASN A 341 27.03 -18.46 -20.82
CA ASN A 341 27.87 -18.12 -19.67
C ASN A 341 27.58 -16.71 -19.12
N GLY A 342 26.30 -16.32 -19.03
CA GLY A 342 25.86 -15.00 -18.59
C GLY A 342 26.04 -13.86 -19.60
N HIS A 343 26.58 -14.12 -20.80
CA HIS A 343 26.72 -13.12 -21.85
C HIS A 343 25.54 -13.14 -22.81
N PHE A 344 24.97 -11.97 -23.08
CA PHE A 344 23.95 -11.76 -24.11
C PHE A 344 24.62 -11.42 -25.45
N LEU A 345 24.53 -12.34 -26.40
CA LEU A 345 25.14 -12.21 -27.72
C LEU A 345 24.04 -11.99 -28.76
N ILE A 346 23.98 -10.78 -29.33
CA ILE A 346 23.04 -10.46 -30.40
C ILE A 346 23.52 -11.13 -31.69
N GLN A 347 22.77 -12.11 -32.19
CA GLN A 347 23.11 -12.85 -33.40
C GLN A 347 22.60 -12.12 -34.63
N ASN A 348 21.30 -11.79 -34.67
CA ASN A 348 20.68 -11.17 -35.83
C ASN A 348 19.55 -10.21 -35.41
N CYS A 349 19.37 -9.12 -36.16
CA CYS A 349 18.29 -8.16 -35.96
C CYS A 349 17.63 -7.80 -37.29
N TRP A 350 16.32 -7.54 -37.25
CA TRP A 350 15.55 -7.08 -38.41
C TRP A 350 14.62 -5.93 -38.02
N ASN A 351 14.50 -4.94 -38.91
CA ASN A 351 13.54 -3.85 -38.73
C ASN A 351 12.12 -4.28 -39.14
N GLU A 352 11.13 -3.40 -38.93
CA GLU A 352 9.72 -3.68 -39.25
C GLU A 352 9.45 -3.90 -40.75
N LYS A 353 10.38 -3.52 -41.64
CA LYS A 353 10.28 -3.79 -43.08
C LYS A 353 10.84 -5.17 -43.45
N GLY A 354 11.36 -5.92 -42.48
CA GLY A 354 12.02 -7.21 -42.67
C GLY A 354 13.47 -7.11 -43.15
N GLU A 355 14.06 -5.91 -43.18
CA GLU A 355 15.46 -5.73 -43.58
C GLU A 355 16.37 -6.16 -42.42
N GLN A 356 17.34 -7.02 -42.71
CA GLN A 356 18.31 -7.47 -41.70
C GLN A 356 19.34 -6.38 -41.42
N THR A 357 19.27 -5.76 -40.24
CA THR A 357 20.14 -4.65 -39.85
C THR A 357 21.43 -5.12 -39.18
N LEU A 358 21.40 -6.29 -38.53
CA LEU A 358 22.55 -6.94 -37.90
C LEU A 358 22.56 -8.42 -38.26
N LYS A 359 23.74 -8.92 -38.65
CA LYS A 359 23.98 -10.32 -39.01
C LYS A 359 25.23 -10.87 -38.34
N ASP A 360 25.10 -12.04 -37.74
CA ASP A 360 26.18 -12.79 -37.06
C ASP A 360 27.02 -11.88 -36.14
N GLY A 361 26.35 -11.07 -35.31
CA GLY A 361 26.99 -10.15 -34.36
C GLY A 361 27.62 -8.89 -34.97
N THR A 362 27.34 -8.57 -36.23
CA THR A 362 27.88 -7.40 -36.93
C THR A 362 26.78 -6.61 -37.65
N GLY A 363 26.73 -5.31 -37.45
CA GLY A 363 25.72 -4.41 -38.03
C GLY A 363 25.04 -3.54 -36.99
N LEU A 364 23.85 -3.06 -37.28
CA LEU A 364 23.11 -2.09 -36.49
C LEU A 364 22.00 -2.76 -35.67
N TYR A 365 22.06 -2.62 -34.36
CA TYR A 365 20.98 -2.97 -33.45
C TYR A 365 20.18 -1.73 -33.08
N ILE A 366 18.87 -1.78 -33.30
CA ILE A 366 17.94 -0.70 -32.98
C ILE A 366 16.92 -1.21 -31.99
N TYR A 367 16.70 -0.49 -30.90
CA TYR A 367 15.65 -0.81 -29.94
C TYR A 367 15.12 0.44 -29.24
N ASP A 368 13.85 0.38 -28.87
CA ASP A 368 13.20 1.40 -28.07
C ASP A 368 13.02 0.91 -26.64
N CYS A 369 13.19 1.79 -25.66
CA CYS A 369 12.82 1.54 -24.27
C CYS A 369 12.04 2.72 -23.70
N SER A 370 10.89 2.42 -23.10
CA SER A 370 10.07 3.42 -22.40
C SER A 370 10.43 3.43 -20.91
N GLY A 371 10.80 4.59 -20.38
CA GLY A 371 10.98 4.82 -18.95
C GLY A 371 9.66 5.15 -18.23
N TRP A 372 9.74 5.50 -16.95
CA TRP A 372 8.63 6.12 -16.23
C TRP A 372 8.36 7.53 -16.81
N GLU A 373 7.10 7.92 -16.92
CA GLU A 373 6.65 9.28 -17.33
C GLU A 373 7.03 9.74 -18.75
N GLY A 374 6.50 9.09 -19.79
CA GLY A 374 6.47 9.68 -21.14
C GLY A 374 7.84 9.88 -21.82
N TYR A 375 8.91 9.30 -21.26
CA TYR A 375 10.22 9.21 -21.89
C TYR A 375 10.30 7.97 -22.77
N LEU A 376 10.52 8.19 -24.08
CA LEU A 376 10.81 7.16 -25.06
C LEU A 376 12.25 7.31 -25.52
N ASP A 377 13.09 6.35 -25.17
CA ASP A 377 14.47 6.27 -25.64
C ASP A 377 14.53 5.38 -26.89
N HIS A 378 15.01 5.94 -27.99
CA HIS A 378 15.36 5.24 -29.21
C HIS A 378 16.88 5.06 -29.27
N ASN A 379 17.35 3.83 -29.36
CA ASN A 379 18.78 3.51 -29.33
C ASN A 379 19.21 2.89 -30.66
N GLU A 380 20.29 3.44 -31.22
CA GLU A 380 20.99 2.92 -32.40
C GLU A 380 22.41 2.51 -31.98
N GLN A 381 22.74 1.23 -32.10
CA GLN A 381 24.02 0.69 -31.65
C GLN A 381 24.68 -0.15 -32.74
N GLU A 382 25.84 0.29 -33.22
CA GLU A 382 26.64 -0.50 -34.16
C GLU A 382 27.48 -1.57 -33.42
N TYR A 383 27.57 -2.74 -34.03
CA TYR A 383 28.28 -3.91 -33.54
C TYR A 383 29.23 -4.47 -34.60
N LYS A 384 30.33 -5.06 -34.15
CA LYS A 384 31.25 -5.87 -34.95
C LYS A 384 31.75 -7.04 -34.10
N ASN A 385 31.57 -8.25 -34.60
CA ASN A 385 31.94 -9.48 -33.89
C ASN A 385 31.42 -9.51 -32.44
N TYR A 386 30.12 -9.27 -32.27
CA TYR A 386 29.39 -9.29 -30.98
C TYR A 386 29.82 -8.23 -29.97
N LYS A 387 30.59 -7.23 -30.39
CA LYS A 387 31.03 -6.11 -29.55
C LYS A 387 30.59 -4.78 -30.13
N ARG A 388 30.18 -3.84 -29.27
CA ARG A 388 29.87 -2.47 -29.69
C ARG A 388 31.08 -1.88 -30.43
N HIS A 389 30.85 -1.36 -31.62
CA HIS A 389 31.88 -0.88 -32.54
C HIS A 389 31.28 0.17 -33.43
N GLY A 390 32.01 1.23 -33.78
CA GLY A 390 31.48 2.32 -34.57
C GLY A 390 30.57 3.24 -33.74
N GLN A 391 29.53 3.78 -34.37
CA GLN A 391 28.71 4.83 -33.78
C GLN A 391 27.59 4.27 -32.90
N GLN A 392 27.33 4.96 -31.80
CA GLN A 392 26.28 4.63 -30.86
C GLN A 392 25.49 5.90 -30.58
N LYS A 393 24.17 5.85 -30.67
CA LYS A 393 23.29 7.00 -30.47
C LYS A 393 22.11 6.62 -29.58
N THR A 394 21.77 7.51 -28.67
CA THR A 394 20.53 7.43 -27.88
C THR A 394 19.77 8.73 -28.07
N PHE A 395 18.53 8.62 -28.51
CA PHE A 395 17.59 9.72 -28.64
C PHE A 395 16.52 9.58 -27.58
N THR A 396 16.29 10.62 -26.80
CA THR A 396 15.18 10.65 -25.82
C THR A 396 14.13 11.61 -26.35
N ASN A 397 12.91 11.12 -26.54
CA ASN A 397 11.80 11.88 -27.12
C ASN A 397 12.17 12.54 -28.46
N GLY A 398 12.96 11.83 -29.29
CA GLY A 398 13.42 12.28 -30.60
C GLY A 398 14.64 13.22 -30.59
N VAL A 399 15.11 13.66 -29.42
CA VAL A 399 16.31 14.51 -29.30
C VAL A 399 17.52 13.64 -29.02
N LEU A 400 18.61 13.78 -29.79
CA LEU A 400 19.88 13.09 -29.51
C LEU A 400 20.39 13.50 -28.13
N ARG A 401 20.58 12.53 -27.23
CA ARG A 401 21.05 12.75 -25.85
C ARG A 401 22.46 12.24 -25.61
N LEU A 402 22.86 11.18 -26.33
CA LEU A 402 24.17 10.57 -26.22
C LEU A 402 24.65 10.13 -27.61
N TYR A 403 25.91 10.46 -27.93
CA TYR A 403 26.66 9.90 -29.05
C TYR A 403 27.98 9.33 -28.52
N GLN A 404 28.38 8.13 -28.98
CA GLN A 404 29.66 7.52 -28.62
C GLN A 404 30.29 6.84 -29.83
N GLU A 405 31.61 6.95 -29.93
CA GLU A 405 32.45 6.14 -30.83
C GLU A 405 33.12 5.02 -30.04
N MET A 406 32.91 3.79 -30.50
CA MET A 406 33.37 2.57 -29.85
C MET A 406 34.29 1.78 -30.78
N GLU A 407 35.30 1.12 -30.23
CA GLU A 407 36.09 0.12 -30.93
C GLU A 407 36.19 -1.14 -30.08
N ASN A 408 35.64 -2.25 -30.56
CA ASN A 408 35.73 -3.57 -29.92
C ASN A 408 35.25 -3.55 -28.45
N GLY A 409 34.16 -2.83 -28.19
CA GLY A 409 33.51 -2.74 -26.89
C GLY A 409 34.06 -1.67 -25.96
N VAL A 410 35.09 -0.91 -26.36
CA VAL A 410 35.66 0.18 -25.55
C VAL A 410 35.48 1.53 -26.26
N GLU A 411 35.26 2.60 -25.49
CA GLU A 411 35.20 3.96 -26.04
C GLU A 411 36.53 4.30 -26.73
N ASN A 412 36.48 4.66 -28.00
CA ASN A 412 37.64 5.04 -28.78
C ASN A 412 37.23 6.03 -29.88
N GLY A 413 37.46 7.32 -29.63
CA GLY A 413 36.90 8.41 -30.40
C GLY A 413 36.11 9.38 -29.52
N TYR A 414 35.13 10.06 -30.09
CA TYR A 414 34.32 11.04 -29.36
C TYR A 414 33.13 10.43 -28.63
N THR A 415 32.92 10.87 -27.39
CA THR A 415 31.66 10.76 -26.64
C THR A 415 31.08 12.16 -26.47
N ARG A 416 29.83 12.36 -26.86
CA ARG A 416 29.12 13.64 -26.72
C ARG A 416 27.81 13.44 -25.98
N ASN A 417 27.62 14.25 -24.94
CA ASN A 417 26.36 14.37 -24.21
C ASN A 417 25.65 15.65 -24.65
N TYR A 418 24.31 15.61 -24.73
CA TYR A 418 23.51 16.72 -25.24
C TYR A 418 22.44 17.15 -24.24
N TYR A 419 22.09 18.43 -24.30
CA TYR A 419 21.01 19.03 -23.54
C TYR A 419 19.63 18.69 -24.11
N LYS A 420 18.54 19.00 -23.38
CA LYS A 420 17.16 18.66 -23.79
C LYS A 420 16.76 19.43 -25.05
N ASN A 421 17.44 20.56 -25.31
CA ASN A 421 17.31 21.36 -26.52
C ASN A 421 18.21 20.89 -27.69
N GLY A 422 18.97 19.80 -27.53
CA GLY A 422 19.84 19.24 -28.56
C GLY A 422 21.22 19.91 -28.71
N LYS A 423 21.55 20.93 -27.92
CA LYS A 423 22.92 21.50 -27.90
C LYS A 423 23.89 20.55 -27.20
N ILE A 424 25.15 20.56 -27.62
CA ILE A 424 26.21 19.79 -26.95
C ILE A 424 26.38 20.34 -25.53
N LYS A 425 26.39 19.43 -24.55
CA LYS A 425 26.68 19.69 -23.13
C LYS A 425 28.12 19.37 -22.79
N GLU A 426 28.61 18.27 -23.32
CA GLU A 426 29.97 17.78 -23.07
C GLU A 426 30.49 17.04 -24.31
N GLU A 427 31.76 17.26 -24.62
CA GLU A 427 32.53 16.47 -25.59
C GLU A 427 33.77 15.89 -24.90
N LYS A 428 33.87 14.56 -24.91
CA LYS A 428 34.98 13.78 -24.38
C LYS A 428 35.67 13.04 -25.52
N LEU A 429 36.99 13.21 -25.67
CA LEU A 429 37.81 12.40 -26.57
C LEU A 429 38.40 11.24 -25.78
N CYS A 430 38.09 10.01 -26.16
CA CYS A 430 38.57 8.78 -25.55
C CYS A 430 39.56 8.05 -26.44
N LYS A 431 40.56 7.40 -25.85
CA LYS A 431 41.41 6.41 -26.52
C LYS A 431 41.54 5.16 -25.66
N LYS A 432 41.14 4.01 -26.21
CA LYS A 432 41.14 2.71 -25.50
C LYS A 432 40.46 2.79 -24.13
N GLY A 433 39.29 3.42 -24.07
CA GLY A 433 38.48 3.60 -22.87
C GLY A 433 38.94 4.69 -21.89
N LYS A 434 40.03 5.40 -22.18
CA LYS A 434 40.55 6.48 -21.32
C LYS A 434 40.25 7.85 -21.92
N ALA A 435 39.70 8.75 -21.11
CA ALA A 435 39.51 10.14 -21.50
C ALA A 435 40.87 10.84 -21.69
N ILE A 436 41.09 11.42 -22.86
CA ILE A 436 42.24 12.26 -23.21
C ILE A 436 41.92 13.73 -22.93
N SER A 437 40.71 14.16 -23.29
CA SER A 437 40.25 15.53 -23.07
C SER A 437 38.75 15.57 -22.84
N ILE A 438 38.30 16.49 -22.00
CA ILE A 438 36.89 16.77 -21.75
C ILE A 438 36.68 18.27 -21.94
N LYS A 439 35.66 18.63 -22.71
CA LYS A 439 35.19 20.01 -22.89
C LYS A 439 33.72 20.06 -22.52
N THR A 440 33.32 21.03 -21.71
CA THR A 440 31.93 21.30 -21.39
C THR A 440 31.47 22.58 -22.10
N PHE A 441 30.20 22.61 -22.49
CA PHE A 441 29.61 23.70 -23.24
C PHE A 441 28.32 24.10 -22.55
N PRO A 442 28.04 25.40 -22.37
CA PRO A 442 26.81 25.84 -21.74
C PRO A 442 25.61 25.63 -22.69
N LYS A 443 24.43 25.42 -22.10
CA LYS A 443 23.12 25.32 -22.78
C LYS A 443 22.73 26.64 -23.45
N SER A 444 23.08 27.75 -22.83
CA SER A 444 22.86 29.11 -23.33
C SER A 444 24.13 29.93 -23.14
N ASP A 445 24.45 30.82 -24.10
CA ASP A 445 25.59 31.73 -23.97
C ASP A 445 25.36 32.76 -22.85
N ASN A 446 24.09 33.02 -22.52
CA ASN A 446 23.65 33.87 -21.43
C ASN A 446 22.58 33.10 -20.62
N PRO A 447 22.98 32.15 -19.74
CA PRO A 447 22.04 31.38 -18.96
C PRO A 447 21.25 32.30 -18.02
N ILE A 448 19.93 32.22 -18.07
CA ILE A 448 19.06 32.97 -17.16
C ILE A 448 18.46 32.00 -16.17
N GLY A 449 18.76 32.22 -14.89
CA GLY A 449 18.11 31.45 -13.84
C GLY A 449 16.69 31.96 -13.61
N LYS A 450 15.75 31.04 -13.52
CA LYS A 450 14.36 31.30 -13.15
C LYS A 450 13.99 30.54 -11.89
N VAL A 451 13.14 31.18 -11.09
CA VAL A 451 12.50 30.57 -9.93
C VAL A 451 11.00 30.57 -10.15
N SER A 452 10.38 29.42 -9.95
CA SER A 452 8.92 29.28 -9.91
C SER A 452 8.52 28.66 -8.58
N PHE A 453 7.34 29.02 -8.08
CA PHE A 453 6.81 28.41 -6.87
C PHE A 453 5.69 27.45 -7.21
N GLN A 454 5.65 26.36 -6.47
CA GLN A 454 4.53 25.44 -6.41
C GLN A 454 4.06 25.38 -4.97
N TYR A 455 2.77 25.62 -4.78
CA TYR A 455 2.11 25.57 -3.48
C TYR A 455 1.35 24.25 -3.40
N LEU A 456 1.64 23.42 -2.40
CA LEU A 456 0.97 22.14 -2.21
C LEU A 456 0.29 22.13 -0.84
N MET A 457 -1.01 21.85 -0.83
CA MET A 457 -1.78 21.71 0.40
C MET A 457 -2.60 20.43 0.32
N LYS A 458 -2.24 19.44 1.14
CA LYS A 458 -3.03 18.22 1.33
C LYS A 458 -3.47 18.16 2.78
N GLN A 459 -4.76 17.94 3.01
CA GLN A 459 -5.33 17.82 4.36
C GLN A 459 -4.64 16.73 5.18
N GLU A 460 -4.18 15.66 4.53
CA GLU A 460 -3.45 14.55 5.15
C GLU A 460 -2.14 15.02 5.80
N TRP A 461 -1.37 15.91 5.15
CA TRP A 461 -0.11 16.43 5.70
C TRP A 461 -0.28 17.35 6.89
N LEU A 462 -1.46 17.97 7.03
CA LEU A 462 -1.80 18.83 8.16
C LEU A 462 -2.26 18.04 9.38
N LYS A 463 -2.81 16.83 9.17
CA LYS A 463 -3.23 15.91 10.25
C LYS A 463 -2.04 15.34 11.00
N ASP A 464 -0.95 15.00 10.30
CA ASP A 464 0.25 14.43 10.90
C ASP A 464 1.05 15.45 11.76
N GLU A 465 0.81 16.75 11.59
CA GLU A 465 1.49 17.83 12.31
C GLU A 465 0.56 18.57 13.31
N ASP A 466 -0.68 18.09 13.51
CA ASP A 466 -1.71 18.64 14.42
C ASP A 466 -2.05 20.13 14.19
N LEU A 467 -2.19 20.52 12.91
CA LEU A 467 -2.37 21.92 12.50
C LEU A 467 -3.83 22.20 12.05
N PRO A 468 -4.42 23.35 12.44
CA PRO A 468 -5.80 23.67 12.08
C PRO A 468 -5.99 23.80 10.56
N THR A 469 -7.04 23.16 10.04
CA THR A 469 -7.46 23.28 8.63
C THR A 469 -8.26 24.56 8.40
N ALA A 470 -7.94 25.27 7.33
CA ALA A 470 -8.67 26.43 6.84
C ALA A 470 -9.58 26.05 5.64
N ASP A 471 -10.68 26.79 5.47
CA ASP A 471 -11.63 26.61 4.36
C ASP A 471 -11.07 27.21 3.05
N THR A 472 -10.28 28.27 3.15
CA THR A 472 -9.56 28.87 2.02
C THR A 472 -8.07 29.00 2.33
N TYR A 473 -7.22 28.54 1.41
CA TYR A 473 -5.77 28.61 1.59
C TYR A 473 -5.17 29.96 1.18
N PRO A 474 -4.10 30.43 1.85
CA PRO A 474 -3.41 31.67 1.54
C PRO A 474 -2.80 31.67 0.13
N LEU A 475 -2.91 32.78 -0.58
CA LEU A 475 -2.19 33.03 -1.84
C LEU A 475 -1.08 34.05 -1.61
N CYS A 476 0.11 33.80 -2.16
CA CYS A 476 1.22 34.74 -2.05
C CYS A 476 0.92 36.01 -2.87
N ILE A 477 1.00 37.18 -2.24
CA ILE A 477 0.65 38.47 -2.86
C ILE A 477 1.86 39.27 -3.32
N ASN A 478 3.07 38.91 -2.88
CA ASN A 478 4.32 39.58 -3.23
C ASN A 478 5.33 38.61 -3.90
N GLU A 479 4.83 37.60 -4.59
CA GLU A 479 5.63 36.53 -5.19
C GLU A 479 6.78 37.06 -6.07
N ASP A 480 6.51 38.01 -6.96
CA ASP A 480 7.49 38.60 -7.87
C ASP A 480 8.57 39.42 -7.17
N GLU A 481 8.25 40.02 -6.02
CA GLU A 481 9.24 40.72 -5.20
C GLU A 481 10.19 39.72 -4.55
N ILE A 482 9.65 38.60 -4.05
CA ILE A 482 10.43 37.56 -3.37
C ILE A 482 11.33 36.83 -4.37
N LYS A 483 10.84 36.50 -5.57
CA LYS A 483 11.67 35.92 -6.64
C LYS A 483 12.90 36.76 -6.96
N LYS A 484 12.82 38.09 -6.89
CA LYS A 484 13.96 39.00 -7.13
C LYS A 484 14.99 38.98 -6.01
N LEU A 485 14.59 38.58 -4.80
CA LEU A 485 15.48 38.49 -3.64
C LEU A 485 16.20 37.14 -3.54
N ILE A 486 15.64 36.09 -4.14
CA ILE A 486 16.22 34.75 -4.15
C ILE A 486 17.49 34.74 -5.01
N LYS A 487 18.59 34.28 -4.42
CA LYS A 487 19.84 34.04 -5.15
C LYS A 487 19.78 32.66 -5.77
N ILE A 488 19.95 32.55 -7.07
CA ILE A 488 19.97 31.24 -7.71
C ILE A 488 21.34 30.60 -7.46
N PRO A 489 21.40 29.31 -7.03
CA PRO A 489 22.67 28.64 -6.74
C PRO A 489 23.63 28.72 -7.93
N LYS A 490 24.87 29.14 -7.67
CA LYS A 490 25.89 29.30 -8.73
C LYS A 490 26.20 27.97 -9.44
N SER A 491 26.09 26.85 -8.73
CA SER A 491 26.27 25.51 -9.27
C SER A 491 25.34 25.24 -10.45
N LEU A 492 24.07 25.69 -10.41
CA LEU A 492 23.13 25.47 -11.51
C LEU A 492 23.57 26.14 -12.82
N PHE A 493 24.36 27.21 -12.75
CA PHE A 493 24.93 27.88 -13.91
C PHE A 493 26.15 27.17 -14.50
N GLU A 494 26.71 26.17 -13.81
CA GLU A 494 27.78 25.34 -14.39
C GLU A 494 27.20 24.49 -15.52
N PRO A 495 27.88 24.38 -16.68
CA PRO A 495 27.38 23.64 -17.84
C PRO A 495 26.84 22.24 -17.52
N GLN A 496 27.49 21.50 -16.61
CA GLN A 496 27.03 20.16 -16.23
C GLN A 496 25.63 20.12 -15.58
N TYR A 497 25.11 21.24 -15.06
CA TYR A 497 23.86 21.28 -14.29
C TYR A 497 22.73 22.10 -14.94
N GLN A 498 22.96 22.80 -16.06
CA GLN A 498 21.95 23.67 -16.72
C GLN A 498 20.72 22.93 -17.31
N ASP A 499 20.68 21.60 -17.24
CA ASP A 499 19.56 20.75 -17.68
C ASP A 499 18.87 20.01 -16.54
N VAL A 500 19.32 20.30 -15.31
CA VAL A 500 18.81 19.74 -14.08
C VAL A 500 17.97 20.82 -13.41
N GLU A 501 16.79 20.44 -12.93
CA GLU A 501 15.95 21.31 -12.12
C GLU A 501 16.38 21.19 -10.66
N GLY A 502 16.67 22.31 -10.02
CA GLY A 502 16.86 22.36 -8.57
C GLY A 502 15.55 22.64 -7.88
N SER A 503 15.40 22.22 -6.62
CA SER A 503 14.21 22.54 -5.84
C SER A 503 14.54 22.70 -4.37
N THR A 504 13.90 23.66 -3.71
CA THR A 504 13.92 23.82 -2.25
C THR A 504 12.50 23.75 -1.71
N CYS A 505 12.27 22.88 -0.73
CA CYS A 505 10.97 22.67 -0.11
C CYS A 505 10.96 23.18 1.34
N LEU A 506 10.02 24.08 1.65
CA LEU A 506 9.85 24.68 2.98
C LEU A 506 8.42 24.50 3.47
N TRP A 507 8.26 24.44 4.79
CA TRP A 507 7.00 24.77 5.46
C TRP A 507 7.07 26.18 6.02
N LEU A 508 6.00 26.94 5.80
CA LEU A 508 5.83 28.28 6.33
C LEU A 508 4.64 28.29 7.28
N SER A 509 4.83 28.87 8.46
CA SER A 509 3.73 29.23 9.36
C SER A 509 3.33 30.68 9.07
N VAL A 510 2.04 30.95 8.91
CA VAL A 510 1.50 32.26 8.52
C VAL A 510 0.44 32.70 9.52
N ASP A 511 0.54 33.94 10.01
CA ASP A 511 -0.42 34.52 10.95
C ASP A 511 -1.75 34.94 10.29
N GLU A 512 -2.72 35.34 11.11
CA GLU A 512 -4.05 35.82 10.68
C GLU A 512 -4.02 37.10 9.82
N LYS A 513 -2.85 37.76 9.72
CA LYS A 513 -2.61 38.95 8.91
C LYS A 513 -1.86 38.62 7.62
N GLY A 514 -1.52 37.35 7.38
CA GLY A 514 -0.81 36.91 6.20
C GLY A 514 0.71 37.09 6.26
N ASN A 515 1.30 37.30 7.43
CA ASN A 515 2.76 37.37 7.60
C ASN A 515 3.33 36.02 7.99
N VAL A 516 4.50 35.68 7.45
CA VAL A 516 5.23 34.47 7.83
C VAL A 516 5.82 34.66 9.23
N THR A 517 5.55 33.72 10.14
CA THR A 517 6.01 33.74 11.53
C THR A 517 7.10 32.70 11.81
N ASP A 518 7.16 31.63 11.02
CA ASP A 518 8.16 30.58 11.13
C ASP A 518 8.44 29.93 9.76
N VAL A 519 9.68 29.50 9.55
CA VAL A 519 10.18 28.89 8.31
C VAL A 519 10.92 27.59 8.67
N LYS A 520 10.37 26.45 8.26
CA LYS A 520 10.97 25.13 8.48
C LYS A 520 11.47 24.53 7.17
N PHE A 521 12.77 24.30 7.07
CA PHE A 521 13.36 23.56 5.96
C PHE A 521 12.91 22.08 6.00
N LYS A 522 12.56 21.50 4.84
CA LYS A 522 12.27 20.06 4.74
C LYS A 522 13.25 19.34 3.85
N SER A 523 13.46 19.83 2.63
CA SER A 523 14.35 19.16 1.68
C SER A 523 14.83 20.11 0.58
N ALA A 524 15.95 19.74 -0.03
CA ALA A 524 16.52 20.41 -1.19
C ALA A 524 17.05 19.37 -2.18
N TYR A 525 17.00 19.70 -3.46
CA TYR A 525 17.59 18.92 -4.55
C TYR A 525 18.39 19.86 -5.43
N MET A 526 19.68 19.58 -5.62
CA MET A 526 20.63 20.41 -6.40
C MET A 526 20.82 21.86 -5.89
N THR A 527 20.27 22.18 -4.71
CA THR A 527 20.40 23.47 -4.01
C THR A 527 20.85 23.22 -2.57
N GLU A 528 21.35 24.25 -1.88
CA GLU A 528 21.68 24.16 -0.45
C GLU A 528 20.46 24.48 0.43
N GLY A 529 19.36 24.92 -0.16
CA GLY A 529 18.10 25.24 0.52
C GLY A 529 18.07 26.63 1.16
N GLN A 530 19.23 27.16 1.55
CA GLN A 530 19.38 28.46 2.20
C GLN A 530 18.91 29.62 1.31
N GLU A 531 19.07 29.49 0.00
CA GLU A 531 18.80 30.56 -0.96
C GLU A 531 17.34 31.05 -0.95
N PHE A 532 16.41 30.13 -0.69
CA PHE A 532 15.00 30.45 -0.55
C PHE A 532 14.61 30.68 0.92
N ALA A 533 15.17 29.90 1.86
CA ALA A 533 14.85 30.01 3.28
C ALA A 533 15.16 31.41 3.86
N GLU A 534 16.26 32.05 3.45
CA GLU A 534 16.70 33.38 3.93
C GLU A 534 15.77 34.55 3.57
N VAL A 535 14.83 34.33 2.64
CA VAL A 535 13.89 35.37 2.18
C VAL A 535 12.44 34.96 2.31
N ALA A 536 12.18 33.71 2.72
CA ALA A 536 10.83 33.17 2.86
C ALA A 536 10.04 33.88 3.98
N ASP A 537 10.71 34.38 5.01
CA ASP A 537 10.13 35.19 6.09
C ASP A 537 9.52 36.52 5.62
N LYS A 538 9.96 37.02 4.45
CA LYS A 538 9.45 38.25 3.82
C LYS A 538 8.23 38.01 2.94
N MET A 539 7.86 36.75 2.70
CA MET A 539 6.66 36.44 1.93
C MET A 539 5.40 36.93 2.67
N LYS A 540 4.46 37.44 1.89
CA LYS A 540 3.14 37.86 2.36
C LYS A 540 2.07 37.08 1.63
N PHE A 541 1.04 36.73 2.37
CA PHE A 541 -0.07 35.96 1.85
C PHE A 541 -1.40 36.65 2.13
N THR A 542 -2.43 36.31 1.37
CA THR A 542 -3.81 36.59 1.80
C THR A 542 -4.10 35.79 3.09
N PRO A 543 -4.86 36.31 4.05
CA PRO A 543 -5.25 35.53 5.22
C PRO A 543 -5.96 34.24 4.81
N ALA A 544 -5.66 33.12 5.48
CA ALA A 544 -6.50 31.95 5.42
C ALA A 544 -7.82 32.26 6.16
N THR A 545 -8.92 31.65 5.73
CA THR A 545 -10.22 31.83 6.40
C THR A 545 -10.80 30.51 6.86
N LYS A 546 -11.47 30.54 8.01
CA LYS A 546 -12.29 29.46 8.54
C LYS A 546 -13.55 30.08 9.14
N ASP A 547 -14.72 29.63 8.71
CA ASP A 547 -16.01 30.21 9.13
C ASP A 547 -16.04 31.75 8.97
N GLU A 548 -15.56 32.24 7.81
CA GLU A 548 -15.46 33.67 7.45
C GLU A 548 -14.52 34.52 8.34
N LYS A 549 -13.74 33.90 9.24
CA LYS A 549 -12.73 34.59 10.07
C LYS A 549 -11.33 34.27 9.60
N ASN A 550 -10.44 35.27 9.67
CA ASN A 550 -9.03 35.04 9.41
C ASN A 550 -8.44 34.10 10.47
N VAL A 551 -7.67 33.12 10.03
CA VAL A 551 -6.98 32.17 10.89
C VAL A 551 -5.52 32.06 10.50
N ALA A 552 -4.67 31.68 11.46
CA ALA A 552 -3.30 31.26 11.17
C ALA A 552 -3.32 29.98 10.31
N SER A 553 -2.29 29.78 9.50
CA SER A 553 -2.22 28.68 8.55
C SER A 553 -0.80 28.24 8.26
N PHE A 554 -0.67 27.13 7.54
CA PHE A 554 0.62 26.57 7.14
C PHE A 554 0.64 26.33 5.65
N ILE A 555 1.81 26.50 5.03
CA ILE A 555 1.96 26.36 3.58
C ILE A 555 3.19 25.52 3.30
N TYR A 556 3.02 24.44 2.53
CA TYR A 556 4.16 23.76 1.92
C TYR A 556 4.44 24.37 0.55
N ILE A 557 5.64 24.91 0.41
CA ILE A 557 6.07 25.59 -0.81
C ILE A 557 7.32 24.95 -1.36
N ILE A 558 7.31 24.72 -2.67
CA ILE A 558 8.44 24.26 -3.45
C ILE A 558 8.89 25.42 -4.33
N ALA A 559 10.12 25.89 -4.13
CA ALA A 559 10.79 26.78 -5.06
C ALA A 559 11.58 25.94 -6.06
N ASN A 560 11.18 25.94 -7.33
CA ASN A 560 11.88 25.27 -8.41
C ASN A 560 12.83 26.24 -9.11
N PHE A 561 14.08 25.84 -9.28
CA PHE A 561 15.18 26.60 -9.85
C PHE A 561 15.61 25.98 -11.17
N ASN A 562 15.43 26.71 -12.26
CA ASN A 562 15.75 26.23 -13.61
C ASN A 562 16.65 27.21 -14.35
N ILE A 563 17.53 26.70 -15.21
CA ILE A 563 18.33 27.52 -16.13
C ILE A 563 17.74 27.41 -17.54
N GLU A 564 17.40 28.56 -18.13
CA GLU A 564 16.98 28.69 -19.53
C GLU A 564 18.12 29.13 -20.45
#